data_AF-A0A6I7NW81-F1
#
_entry.id   AF-A0A6I7NW81-F1
#
_cell.length_a   1.000
_cell.length_b   1.000
_cell.length_c   1.000
_cell.angle_alpha   90.00
_cell.angle_beta   90.00
_cell.angle_gamma   90.00
#
_symmetry.space_group_name_H-M   'P 1'
#
loop_
_entity.id
_entity.type
_entity.pdbx_description
1 polymer ?
#
loop_
_entity_poly.entity_id
_entity_poly.type
_entity_poly.pdbx_seq_one_letter_code
_entity_poly.pdbx_strand_id
1 'polypeptide(L)'
;MAEYAMKLEQEQLEQIGAYVRTHLSEWLPDTVVRSDAGVLGRIEGDLGEVKGDLGQAKGDLGQVKVDIVQIKEEVKANRVILEKHMEFTEKRFEAVQQTMDTRFGAVQQTMDTRFEAMDKHFDSLQQTMDNRFEAMDKRFESLQHNMDKRFEDLYHNMDKRLEAVDKRFESLQHNMDRRFDEVTRTVRHGQWFIGLLVTFVMAASAAVQILF
;
A
#
# COMPACT_ATOMS: atom_id res chain seq x y z
N MET A 1 -59.43 -39.45 117.69
CA MET A 1 -59.54 -40.90 117.40
C MET A 1 -58.22 -41.32 116.78
N ALA A 2 -57.50 -42.20 117.46
CA ALA A 2 -56.06 -42.39 117.36
C ALA A 2 -55.55 -42.90 116.00
N GLU A 3 -54.39 -42.38 115.64
CA GLU A 3 -53.54 -42.67 114.48
C GLU A 3 -52.95 -44.08 114.62
N TYR A 4 -53.40 -45.02 113.80
CA TYR A 4 -52.93 -46.42 113.78
C TYR A 4 -51.63 -46.50 112.96
N ALA A 5 -50.50 -46.13 113.55
CA ALA A 5 -49.19 -46.45 112.99
C ALA A 5 -48.93 -47.95 113.15
N MET A 6 -49.29 -48.73 112.12
CA MET A 6 -49.06 -50.17 112.07
C MET A 6 -47.55 -50.44 111.97
N LYS A 7 -46.91 -50.81 113.08
CA LYS A 7 -45.51 -51.30 113.09
C LYS A 7 -45.48 -52.66 112.40
N LEU A 8 -45.03 -52.69 111.15
CA LEU A 8 -44.82 -53.93 110.41
C LEU A 8 -43.62 -54.68 111.01
N GLU A 9 -43.85 -55.94 111.38
CA GLU A 9 -42.79 -56.87 111.83
C GLU A 9 -41.86 -57.25 110.67
N GLN A 10 -40.63 -57.65 110.99
CA GLN A 10 -39.62 -58.01 109.97
C GLN A 10 -40.11 -59.16 109.07
N GLU A 11 -40.89 -60.08 109.62
CA GLU A 11 -41.55 -61.17 108.89
C GLU A 11 -42.63 -60.67 107.91
N GLN A 12 -43.38 -59.62 108.28
CA GLN A 12 -44.34 -58.97 107.39
C GLN A 12 -43.63 -58.24 106.23
N LEU A 13 -42.49 -57.61 106.50
CA LEU A 13 -41.67 -57.00 105.46
C LEU A 13 -41.04 -58.04 104.53
N GLU A 14 -40.64 -59.21 105.04
CA GLU A 14 -40.19 -60.33 104.22
C GLU A 14 -41.32 -60.91 103.36
N GLN A 15 -42.54 -61.06 103.89
CA GLN A 15 -43.70 -61.51 103.12
C GLN A 15 -44.07 -60.51 102.01
N ILE A 16 -44.09 -59.21 102.32
CA ILE A 16 -44.31 -58.16 101.31
C ILE A 16 -43.18 -58.20 100.28
N GLY A 17 -41.92 -58.34 100.70
CA GLY A 17 -40.78 -58.45 99.80
C GLY A 17 -40.86 -59.68 98.88
N ALA A 18 -41.28 -60.83 99.40
CA ALA A 18 -41.48 -62.06 98.65
C ALA A 18 -42.66 -61.94 97.67
N TYR A 19 -43.77 -61.34 98.11
CA TYR A 19 -44.95 -61.09 97.27
C TYR A 19 -44.63 -60.13 96.13
N VAL A 20 -43.96 -59.02 96.41
CA VAL A 20 -43.51 -58.07 95.40
C VAL A 20 -42.55 -58.75 94.43
N ARG A 21 -41.56 -59.52 94.89
CA ARG A 21 -40.58 -60.18 94.01
C ARG A 21 -41.22 -61.24 93.10
N THR A 22 -42.25 -61.93 93.57
CA THR A 22 -42.97 -62.95 92.78
C THR A 22 -43.94 -62.35 91.77
N HIS A 23 -44.53 -61.19 92.04
CA HIS A 23 -45.47 -60.51 91.14
C HIS A 23 -44.83 -59.38 90.32
N LEU A 24 -43.55 -59.08 90.54
CA LEU A 24 -42.83 -58.01 89.85
C LEU A 24 -42.85 -58.18 88.33
N SER A 25 -42.69 -59.40 87.84
CA SER A 25 -42.72 -59.75 86.41
C SER A 25 -44.12 -59.69 85.78
N GLU A 26 -45.17 -59.71 86.60
CA GLU A 26 -46.56 -59.53 86.16
C GLU A 26 -46.92 -58.05 86.09
N TRP A 27 -46.42 -57.23 87.02
CA TRP A 27 -46.61 -55.78 87.03
C TRP A 27 -45.73 -55.04 86.04
N LEU A 28 -44.53 -55.57 85.76
CA LEU A 28 -43.66 -55.12 84.69
C LEU A 28 -43.59 -56.20 83.61
N PRO A 29 -44.41 -56.11 82.55
CA PRO A 29 -44.30 -57.05 81.45
C PRO A 29 -42.92 -56.93 80.80
N ASP A 30 -42.26 -58.08 80.59
CA ASP A 30 -40.94 -58.21 79.95
C ASP A 30 -40.84 -57.47 78.61
N THR A 31 -41.96 -57.24 77.94
CA THR A 31 -42.06 -56.49 76.68
C THR A 31 -41.69 -55.01 76.85
N VAL A 32 -42.06 -54.37 77.97
CA VAL A 32 -41.75 -52.96 78.24
C VAL A 32 -40.25 -52.81 78.51
N VAL A 33 -39.68 -53.66 79.36
CA VAL A 33 -38.25 -53.63 79.71
C VAL A 33 -37.37 -53.96 78.48
N ARG A 34 -37.76 -54.93 77.65
CA ARG A 34 -37.03 -55.26 76.40
C ARG A 34 -37.19 -54.20 75.31
N SER A 35 -38.36 -53.58 75.20
CA SER A 35 -38.61 -52.52 74.20
C SER A 35 -37.76 -51.29 74.49
N ASP A 36 -37.72 -50.85 75.76
CA ASP A 36 -36.91 -49.70 76.19
C ASP A 36 -35.41 -50.00 76.06
N ALA A 37 -34.96 -51.21 76.43
CA ALA A 37 -33.56 -51.63 76.25
C ALA A 37 -33.14 -51.66 74.75
N GLY A 38 -34.01 -52.09 73.84
CA GLY A 38 -33.73 -52.10 72.40
C GLY A 38 -33.74 -50.71 71.76
N VAL A 39 -34.53 -49.77 72.28
CA VAL A 39 -34.48 -48.35 71.89
C VAL A 39 -33.20 -47.70 72.41
N LEU A 40 -32.83 -47.95 73.66
CA LEU A 40 -31.58 -47.46 74.26
C LEU A 40 -30.34 -47.95 73.50
N GLY A 41 -30.28 -49.24 73.15
CA GLY A 41 -29.16 -49.78 72.35
C GLY A 41 -29.04 -49.18 70.95
N ARG A 42 -30.17 -48.82 70.30
CA ARG A 42 -30.14 -48.08 69.03
C ARG A 42 -29.62 -46.66 69.22
N ILE A 43 -30.10 -45.95 70.24
CA ILE A 43 -29.64 -44.59 70.56
C ILE A 43 -28.14 -44.58 70.88
N GLU A 44 -27.63 -45.57 71.61
CA GLU A 44 -26.20 -45.71 71.88
C GLU A 44 -25.38 -45.96 70.60
N GLY A 45 -25.91 -46.77 69.68
CA GLY A 45 -25.32 -46.99 68.36
C GLY A 45 -25.26 -45.72 67.52
N ASP A 46 -26.39 -45.02 67.36
CA ASP A 46 -26.50 -43.76 66.63
C ASP A 46 -25.58 -42.69 67.24
N LEU A 47 -25.49 -42.63 68.59
CA LEU A 47 -24.58 -41.72 69.29
C LEU A 47 -23.10 -42.07 69.03
N GLY A 48 -22.78 -43.36 68.92
CA GLY A 48 -21.46 -43.85 68.54
C GLY A 48 -21.08 -43.42 67.13
N GLU A 49 -22.00 -43.54 66.16
CA GLU A 49 -21.83 -43.11 64.77
C GLU A 49 -21.64 -41.58 64.70
N VAL A 50 -22.51 -40.80 65.33
CA VAL A 50 -22.39 -39.33 65.40
C VAL A 50 -21.06 -38.89 66.01
N LYS A 51 -20.57 -39.60 67.03
CA LYS A 51 -19.25 -39.31 67.62
C LYS A 51 -18.11 -39.63 66.65
N GLY A 52 -18.24 -40.69 65.86
CA GLY A 52 -17.32 -41.02 64.78
C GLY A 52 -17.28 -39.94 63.71
N ASP A 53 -18.45 -39.54 63.20
CA ASP A 53 -18.61 -38.47 62.21
C ASP A 53 -18.06 -37.14 62.72
N LEU A 54 -18.31 -36.81 63.99
CA LEU A 54 -17.77 -35.60 64.62
C LEU A 54 -16.23 -35.65 64.70
N GLY A 55 -15.67 -36.83 64.96
CA GLY A 55 -14.23 -37.07 64.93
C GLY A 55 -13.65 -36.84 63.53
N GLN A 56 -14.30 -37.38 62.50
CA GLN A 56 -13.89 -37.21 61.10
C GLN A 56 -14.02 -35.73 60.67
N ALA A 57 -15.14 -35.09 60.94
CA ALA A 57 -15.37 -33.68 60.61
C ALA A 57 -14.34 -32.75 61.28
N LYS A 58 -13.92 -33.07 62.51
CA LYS A 58 -12.83 -32.36 63.19
C LYS A 58 -11.48 -32.56 62.49
N GLY A 59 -11.22 -33.76 61.98
CA GLY A 59 -10.05 -34.06 61.15
C GLY A 59 -10.06 -33.26 59.84
N ASP A 60 -11.17 -33.31 59.11
CA ASP A 60 -11.36 -32.58 57.84
C ASP A 60 -11.23 -31.07 58.06
N LEU A 61 -11.80 -30.52 59.14
CA LEU A 61 -11.64 -29.11 59.51
C LEU A 61 -10.18 -28.75 59.80
N GLY A 62 -9.43 -29.67 60.41
CA GLY A 62 -8.00 -29.54 60.61
C GLY A 62 -7.24 -29.45 59.28
N GLN A 63 -7.58 -30.31 58.32
CA GLN A 63 -6.97 -30.31 56.99
C GLN A 63 -7.30 -29.03 56.21
N VAL A 64 -8.57 -28.62 56.20
CA VAL A 64 -9.00 -27.36 55.55
C VAL A 64 -8.24 -26.16 56.10
N LYS A 65 -7.96 -26.13 57.41
CA LYS A 65 -7.16 -25.05 58.01
C LYS A 65 -5.72 -25.02 57.47
N VAL A 66 -5.11 -26.19 57.27
CA VAL A 66 -3.77 -26.31 56.67
C VAL A 66 -3.82 -25.82 55.22
N ASP A 67 -4.79 -26.28 54.44
CA ASP A 67 -4.94 -25.90 53.02
C ASP A 67 -5.18 -24.38 52.88
N ILE A 68 -5.99 -23.77 53.75
CA ILE A 68 -6.22 -22.31 53.77
C ILE A 68 -4.91 -21.55 54.01
N VAL A 69 -4.06 -22.03 54.92
CA VAL A 69 -2.76 -21.39 55.18
C VAL A 69 -1.85 -21.52 53.95
N GLN A 70 -1.82 -22.69 53.31
CA GLN A 70 -1.03 -22.89 52.10
C GLN A 70 -1.52 -22.00 50.94
N ILE A 71 -2.83 -21.99 50.66
CA ILE A 71 -3.44 -21.14 49.63
C ILE A 71 -3.13 -19.67 49.89
N LYS A 72 -3.17 -19.23 51.15
CA LYS A 72 -2.82 -17.85 51.51
C LYS A 72 -1.38 -17.49 51.13
N GLU A 73 -0.43 -18.39 51.34
CA GLU A 73 0.96 -18.17 50.96
C GLU A 73 1.16 -18.23 49.43
N GLU A 74 0.48 -19.15 48.73
CA GLU A 74 0.49 -19.20 47.26
C GLU A 74 -0.11 -17.93 46.63
N VAL A 75 -1.21 -17.41 47.16
CA VAL A 75 -1.82 -16.15 46.70
C VAL A 75 -0.88 -14.96 46.91
N LYS A 76 -0.16 -14.91 48.04
CA LYS A 76 0.87 -13.87 48.26
C LYS A 76 2.02 -14.00 47.26
N ALA A 77 2.51 -15.20 47.02
CA ALA A 77 3.58 -15.44 46.05
C ALA A 77 3.14 -15.04 44.64
N ASN A 78 1.92 -15.40 44.23
CA ASN A 78 1.34 -15.04 42.95
C ASN A 78 1.17 -13.51 42.80
N ARG A 79 0.81 -12.81 43.88
CA ARG A 79 0.73 -11.34 43.88
C ARG A 79 2.09 -10.71 43.55
N VAL A 80 3.17 -11.19 44.15
CA VAL A 80 4.54 -10.70 43.87
C VAL A 80 4.96 -11.01 42.43
N ILE A 81 4.66 -12.20 41.92
CA ILE A 81 4.94 -12.57 40.53
C ILE A 81 4.18 -11.65 39.57
N LEU A 82 2.91 -11.37 39.85
CA LEU A 82 2.09 -10.49 39.04
C LEU A 82 2.63 -9.05 39.02
N GLU A 83 3.01 -8.50 40.17
CA GLU A 83 3.64 -7.19 40.27
C GLU A 83 4.91 -7.10 39.41
N LYS A 84 5.79 -8.11 39.52
CA LYS A 84 7.01 -8.19 38.70
C LYS A 84 6.70 -8.32 37.20
N HIS A 85 5.65 -9.06 36.84
CA HIS A 85 5.25 -9.20 35.45
C HIS A 85 4.68 -7.90 34.88
N MET A 86 3.93 -7.13 35.69
CA MET A 86 3.45 -5.81 35.29
C MET A 86 4.61 -4.83 35.08
N GLU A 87 5.56 -4.76 36.01
CA GLU A 87 6.76 -3.91 35.86
C GLU A 87 7.57 -4.28 34.61
N PHE A 88 7.74 -5.58 34.35
CA PHE A 88 8.42 -6.05 33.14
C PHE A 88 7.66 -5.68 31.86
N THR A 89 6.33 -5.75 31.89
CA THR A 89 5.47 -5.40 30.76
C THR A 89 5.53 -3.91 30.48
N GLU A 90 5.53 -3.07 31.52
CA GLU A 90 5.68 -1.62 31.41
C GLU A 90 7.03 -1.24 30.79
N LYS A 91 8.14 -1.82 31.28
CA LYS A 91 9.47 -1.64 30.67
C LYS A 91 9.52 -2.04 29.20
N ARG A 92 8.86 -3.15 28.84
CA ARG A 92 8.78 -3.58 27.42
C ARG A 92 7.95 -2.61 26.58
N PHE A 93 6.88 -2.06 27.13
CA PHE A 93 6.05 -1.08 26.45
C PHE A 93 6.82 0.21 26.18
N GLU A 94 7.54 0.73 27.18
CA GLU A 94 8.43 1.88 27.02
C GLU A 94 9.51 1.65 25.94
N ALA A 95 10.16 0.49 25.96
CA ALA A 95 11.17 0.14 24.97
C ALA A 95 10.60 0.05 23.54
N VAL A 96 9.39 -0.48 23.39
CA VAL A 96 8.68 -0.52 22.09
C VAL A 96 8.34 0.89 21.63
N GLN A 97 7.82 1.74 22.53
CA GLN A 97 7.49 3.12 22.21
C GLN A 97 8.71 3.91 21.75
N GLN A 98 9.82 3.84 22.49
CA GLN A 98 11.08 4.49 22.09
C GLN A 98 11.61 3.98 20.74
N THR A 99 11.49 2.67 20.50
CA THR A 99 11.89 2.08 19.22
C THR A 99 11.01 2.58 18.08
N MET A 100 9.70 2.73 18.30
CA MET A 100 8.78 3.31 17.33
C MET A 100 9.13 4.77 17.05
N ASP A 101 9.29 5.60 18.08
CA ASP A 101 9.63 7.02 17.92
C ASP A 101 10.93 7.21 17.13
N THR A 102 11.95 6.40 17.44
CA THR A 102 13.23 6.41 16.72
C THR A 102 13.05 6.01 15.25
N ARG A 103 12.29 4.94 14.98
CA ARG A 103 12.04 4.48 13.61
C ARG A 103 11.21 5.47 12.81
N PHE A 104 10.19 6.06 13.41
CA PHE A 104 9.36 7.08 12.76
C PHE A 104 10.19 8.33 12.43
N GLY A 105 11.03 8.80 13.36
CA GLY A 105 11.96 9.90 13.09
C GLY A 105 12.92 9.60 11.93
N ALA A 106 13.51 8.40 11.90
CA ALA A 106 14.40 7.99 10.82
C ALA A 106 13.69 7.88 9.45
N VAL A 107 12.45 7.38 9.43
CA VAL A 107 11.63 7.32 8.21
C VAL A 107 11.30 8.73 7.72
N GLN A 108 10.91 9.63 8.62
CA GLN A 108 10.61 11.03 8.28
C GLN A 108 11.84 11.72 7.67
N GLN A 109 13.00 11.62 8.32
CA GLN A 109 14.25 12.19 7.80
C GLN A 109 14.63 11.61 6.42
N THR A 110 14.42 10.31 6.23
CA THR A 110 14.68 9.65 4.94
C THR A 110 13.74 10.18 3.85
N MET A 111 12.47 10.40 4.18
CA MET A 111 11.50 10.98 3.26
C MET A 111 11.87 12.42 2.89
N ASP A 112 12.18 13.26 3.88
CA ASP A 112 12.59 14.65 3.66
C ASP A 112 13.82 14.72 2.72
N THR A 113 14.83 13.90 2.98
CA THR A 113 16.03 13.80 2.14
C THR A 113 15.70 13.37 0.70
N ARG A 114 14.76 12.42 0.54
CA ARG A 114 14.32 11.96 -0.79
C ARG A 114 13.52 13.03 -1.53
N PHE A 115 12.67 13.78 -0.84
CA PHE A 115 11.93 14.89 -1.43
C PHE A 115 12.89 15.99 -1.89
N GLU A 116 13.84 16.41 -1.06
CA GLU A 116 14.87 17.38 -1.46
C GLU A 116 15.70 16.91 -2.67
N ALA A 117 16.05 15.62 -2.72
CA ALA A 117 16.75 15.04 -3.86
C ALA A 117 15.89 15.04 -5.14
N MET A 118 14.59 14.80 -4.99
CA MET A 118 13.63 14.84 -6.09
C MET A 118 13.44 16.26 -6.62
N ASP A 119 13.32 17.25 -5.74
CA ASP A 119 13.23 18.67 -6.10
C ASP A 119 14.46 19.11 -6.91
N LYS A 120 15.68 18.79 -6.43
CA LYS A 120 16.92 19.06 -7.18
C LYS A 120 16.96 18.37 -8.54
N HIS A 121 16.43 17.16 -8.64
CA HIS A 121 16.36 16.44 -9.90
C HIS A 121 15.37 17.09 -10.88
N PHE A 122 14.23 17.57 -10.38
CA PHE A 122 13.27 18.34 -11.18
C PHE A 122 13.88 19.66 -11.67
N ASP A 123 14.56 20.42 -10.81
CA ASP A 123 15.24 21.66 -11.19
C ASP A 123 16.29 21.41 -12.29
N SER A 124 17.09 20.34 -12.14
CA SER A 124 18.09 19.93 -13.13
C SER A 124 17.47 19.53 -14.47
N LEU A 125 16.33 18.81 -14.45
CA LEU A 125 15.59 18.46 -15.66
C LEU A 125 15.03 19.70 -16.35
N GLN A 126 14.44 20.64 -15.59
CA GLN A 126 13.91 21.88 -16.11
C GLN A 126 15.03 22.70 -16.79
N GLN A 127 16.16 22.89 -16.10
CA GLN A 127 17.31 23.60 -16.66
C GLN A 127 17.86 22.92 -17.92
N THR A 128 17.90 21.58 -17.94
CA THR A 128 18.32 20.82 -19.13
C THR A 128 17.36 21.02 -20.31
N MET A 129 16.06 21.08 -20.04
CA MET A 129 15.05 21.37 -21.07
C MET A 129 15.20 22.80 -21.60
N ASP A 130 15.32 23.79 -20.72
CA ASP A 130 15.50 25.20 -21.11
C ASP A 130 16.74 25.37 -21.99
N ASN A 131 17.87 24.78 -21.60
CA ASN A 131 19.10 24.78 -22.39
C ASN A 131 18.94 24.11 -23.77
N ARG A 132 18.15 23.03 -23.85
CA ARG A 132 17.87 22.34 -25.11
C ARG A 132 16.96 23.16 -26.01
N PHE A 133 15.96 23.84 -25.45
CA PHE A 133 15.11 24.74 -26.21
C PHE A 133 15.91 25.92 -26.76
N GLU A 134 16.74 26.57 -25.94
CA GLU A 134 17.58 27.68 -26.40
C GLU A 134 18.57 27.23 -27.50
N ALA A 135 19.14 26.03 -27.37
CA ALA A 135 20.00 25.47 -28.40
C ALA A 135 19.23 25.17 -29.70
N MET A 136 17.96 24.75 -29.60
CA MET A 136 17.10 24.51 -30.76
C MET A 136 16.73 25.82 -31.46
N ASP A 137 16.40 26.86 -30.70
CA ASP A 137 16.10 28.20 -31.23
C ASP A 137 17.30 28.76 -32.01
N LYS A 138 18.51 28.70 -31.44
CA LYS A 138 19.74 29.11 -32.14
C LYS A 138 19.99 28.33 -33.43
N ARG A 139 19.72 27.02 -33.44
CA ARG A 139 19.85 26.20 -34.66
C ARG A 139 18.81 26.60 -35.70
N PHE A 140 17.59 26.93 -35.27
CA PHE A 140 16.52 27.36 -36.16
C PHE A 140 16.84 28.72 -36.79
N GLU A 141 17.27 29.70 -35.99
CA GLU A 141 17.75 31.00 -36.47
C GLU A 141 18.91 30.85 -37.47
N SER A 142 19.91 30.01 -37.16
CA SER A 142 21.03 29.75 -38.06
C SER A 142 20.58 29.09 -39.38
N LEU A 143 19.58 28.21 -39.34
CA LEU A 143 19.04 27.54 -40.52
C LEU A 143 18.27 28.55 -41.38
N GLN A 144 17.45 29.40 -40.76
CA GLN A 144 16.72 30.46 -41.44
C GLN A 144 17.69 31.44 -42.13
N HIS A 145 18.71 31.93 -41.42
CA HIS A 145 19.72 32.82 -41.99
C HIS A 145 20.48 32.16 -43.15
N ASN A 146 20.81 30.87 -43.05
CA ASN A 146 21.45 30.15 -44.15
C ASN A 146 20.54 30.06 -45.38
N MET A 147 19.26 29.74 -45.18
CA MET A 147 18.27 29.69 -46.24
C MET A 147 18.13 31.04 -46.92
N ASP A 148 17.96 32.13 -46.16
CA ASP A 148 17.84 33.49 -46.69
C ASP A 148 19.05 33.84 -47.56
N LYS A 149 20.27 33.58 -47.06
CA LYS A 149 21.50 33.82 -47.83
C LYS A 149 21.57 32.98 -49.10
N ARG A 150 21.20 31.69 -49.05
CA ARG A 150 21.19 30.82 -50.25
C ARG A 150 20.17 31.29 -51.27
N PHE A 151 19.01 31.79 -50.83
CA PHE A 151 18.01 32.36 -51.73
C PHE A 151 18.53 33.65 -52.37
N GLU A 152 19.14 34.55 -51.60
CA GLU A 152 19.75 35.78 -52.13
C GLU A 152 20.85 35.49 -53.17
N ASP A 153 21.76 34.56 -52.86
CA ASP A 153 22.80 34.09 -53.78
C ASP A 153 22.19 33.50 -55.07
N LEU A 154 21.09 32.76 -54.95
CA LEU A 154 20.38 32.18 -56.09
C LEU A 154 19.73 33.25 -56.96
N TYR A 155 19.05 34.23 -56.37
CA TYR A 155 18.48 35.37 -57.10
C TYR A 155 19.55 36.14 -57.88
N HIS A 156 20.67 36.50 -57.23
CA HIS A 156 21.77 37.20 -57.90
C HIS A 156 22.41 36.40 -59.04
N ASN A 157 22.55 35.09 -58.90
CA ASN A 157 23.05 34.24 -59.99
C ASN A 157 22.06 34.20 -61.15
N MET A 158 20.76 34.11 -60.85
CA MET A 158 19.70 34.11 -61.85
C MET A 158 19.66 35.43 -62.62
N ASP A 159 19.74 36.56 -61.94
CA ASP A 159 19.81 37.89 -62.57
C ASP A 159 21.02 38.00 -63.51
N LYS A 160 22.21 37.62 -63.05
CA LYS A 160 23.41 37.60 -63.90
C LYS A 160 23.27 36.70 -65.12
N ARG A 161 22.62 35.54 -64.97
CA ARG A 161 22.34 34.63 -66.08
C ARG A 161 21.34 35.24 -67.05
N LEU A 162 20.29 35.89 -66.57
CA LEU A 162 19.31 36.59 -67.41
C LEU A 162 19.97 37.74 -68.18
N GLU A 163 20.75 38.60 -67.52
CA GLU A 163 21.52 39.65 -68.20
C GLU A 163 22.46 39.10 -69.28
N ALA A 164 23.11 37.96 -69.01
CA ALA A 164 23.98 37.30 -70.00
C ALA A 164 23.18 36.72 -71.18
N VAL A 165 21.97 36.23 -70.94
CA VAL A 165 21.05 35.77 -71.98
C VAL A 165 20.57 36.96 -72.82
N ASP A 166 20.18 38.06 -72.19
CA ASP A 166 19.73 39.29 -72.88
C ASP A 166 20.83 39.82 -73.81
N LYS A 167 22.07 39.95 -73.31
CA LYS A 167 23.23 40.34 -74.14
C LYS A 167 23.47 39.39 -75.31
N ARG A 168 23.33 38.08 -75.10
CA ARG A 168 23.45 37.10 -76.19
C ARG A 168 22.34 37.27 -77.21
N PHE A 169 21.10 37.52 -76.75
CA PHE A 169 19.95 37.73 -77.63
C PHE A 169 20.12 39.00 -78.47
N GLU A 170 20.54 40.11 -77.87
CA GLU A 170 20.90 41.35 -78.59
C GLU A 170 21.99 41.10 -79.63
N SER A 171 23.04 40.36 -79.28
CA SER A 171 24.13 40.05 -80.21
C SER A 171 23.66 39.17 -81.38
N LEU A 172 22.75 38.22 -81.13
CA LEU A 172 22.14 37.37 -82.15
C LEU A 172 21.25 38.19 -83.07
N GLN A 173 20.42 39.07 -82.51
CA GLN A 173 19.55 39.97 -83.26
C GLN A 173 20.38 40.88 -84.18
N HIS A 174 21.42 41.52 -83.65
CA HIS A 174 22.31 42.37 -84.46
C HIS A 174 23.02 41.57 -85.57
N ASN A 175 23.44 40.32 -85.31
CA ASN A 175 24.03 39.49 -86.34
C ASN A 175 23.01 39.08 -87.41
N MET A 176 21.77 38.75 -87.01
CA MET A 176 20.68 38.47 -87.94
C MET A 176 20.35 39.68 -88.81
N ASP A 177 20.25 40.88 -88.23
CA ASP A 177 19.98 42.12 -88.97
C ASP A 177 21.07 42.38 -90.01
N ARG A 178 22.36 42.23 -89.64
CA ARG A 178 23.47 42.35 -90.62
C ARG A 178 23.39 41.31 -91.73
N ARG A 179 23.10 40.04 -91.40
CA ARG A 179 22.98 38.99 -92.42
C ARG A 179 21.77 39.24 -93.32
N PHE A 180 20.68 39.76 -92.79
CA PHE A 180 19.49 40.11 -93.56
C PHE A 180 19.77 41.29 -94.50
N ASP A 181 20.50 42.31 -94.05
CA ASP A 181 20.99 43.41 -94.87
C ASP A 181 21.91 42.92 -96.01
N GLU A 182 22.82 42.00 -95.71
CA GLU A 182 23.74 41.40 -96.69
C GLU A 182 22.98 40.57 -97.73
N VAL A 183 22.03 39.74 -97.30
CA VAL A 183 21.14 38.98 -98.20
C VAL A 183 20.32 39.94 -99.06
N THR A 184 19.74 40.98 -98.48
CA THR A 184 18.95 41.97 -99.22
C THR A 184 19.79 42.70 -100.28
N ARG A 185 21.05 43.03 -99.96
CA ARG A 185 21.99 43.63 -100.91
C ARG A 185 22.33 42.67 -102.06
N THR A 186 22.66 41.41 -101.77
CA THR A 186 23.00 40.44 -102.82
C THR A 186 21.80 40.13 -103.73
N VAL A 187 20.60 40.00 -103.16
CA VAL A 187 19.35 39.86 -103.92
C VAL A 187 19.12 41.09 -104.80
N ARG A 188 19.29 42.30 -104.28
CA ARG A 188 19.16 43.55 -105.06
C ARG A 188 20.16 43.63 -106.20
N HIS A 189 21.42 43.26 -105.97
CA HIS A 189 22.43 43.17 -107.03
C HIS A 189 22.04 42.14 -108.09
N GLY A 190 21.60 40.94 -107.67
CA GLY A 190 21.10 39.91 -108.59
C GLY A 190 19.91 40.38 -109.42
N GLN A 191 18.95 41.07 -108.82
CA GLN A 191 17.81 41.67 -109.53
C GLN A 191 18.26 42.70 -110.57
N TRP A 192 19.27 43.54 -110.25
CA TRP A 192 19.82 44.50 -111.20
C TRP A 192 20.49 43.79 -112.40
N PHE A 193 21.27 42.73 -112.16
CA PHE A 193 21.87 41.92 -113.23
C PHE A 193 20.84 41.18 -114.09
N ILE A 194 19.78 40.63 -113.47
CA ILE A 194 18.67 40.00 -114.21
C ILE A 194 17.98 41.04 -115.09
N GLY A 195 17.72 42.24 -114.56
CA GLY A 195 17.17 43.36 -115.35
C GLY A 195 18.05 43.69 -116.56
N LEU A 196 19.37 43.81 -116.38
CA LEU A 196 20.32 44.02 -117.47
C LEU A 196 20.30 42.89 -118.51
N LEU A 197 20.33 41.63 -118.08
CA LEU A 197 20.26 40.47 -118.98
C LEU A 197 18.97 40.47 -119.80
N VAL A 198 17.82 40.72 -119.17
CA VAL A 198 16.54 40.79 -119.88
C VAL A 198 16.55 41.91 -120.92
N THR A 199 17.07 43.10 -120.59
CA THR A 199 17.20 44.20 -121.56
C THR A 199 18.17 43.87 -122.70
N PHE A 200 19.27 43.19 -122.41
CA PHE A 200 20.23 42.76 -123.42
C PHE A 200 19.64 41.71 -124.37
N VAL A 201 18.91 40.70 -123.85
CA VAL A 201 18.23 39.69 -124.65
C VAL A 201 17.14 40.32 -125.54
N MET A 202 16.36 41.27 -125.00
CA MET A 202 15.37 42.02 -125.78
C MET A 202 16.02 42.83 -126.90
N ALA A 203 17.12 43.54 -126.62
CA ALA A 203 17.85 44.31 -127.62
C ALA A 203 18.49 43.42 -128.71
N ALA A 204 19.07 42.29 -128.31
CA ALA A 204 19.63 41.31 -129.24
C ALA A 204 18.52 40.68 -130.12
N SER A 205 17.37 40.36 -129.55
CA SER A 205 16.21 39.86 -130.30
C SER A 205 15.71 40.88 -131.31
N ALA A 206 15.63 42.16 -130.94
CA ALA A 206 15.27 43.24 -131.85
C ALA A 206 16.32 43.42 -132.98
N ALA A 207 17.62 43.31 -132.66
CA ALA A 207 18.68 43.38 -133.66
C ALA A 207 18.64 42.20 -134.65
N VAL A 208 18.34 40.99 -134.18
CA VAL A 208 18.15 39.81 -135.05
C VAL A 208 16.95 39.98 -135.98
N GLN A 209 15.84 40.56 -135.51
CA GLN A 209 14.67 40.87 -136.35
C GLN A 209 14.91 42.00 -137.36
N ILE A 210 15.92 42.84 -137.18
CA ILE A 210 16.31 43.88 -138.15
C ILE A 210 17.26 43.30 -139.22
N LEU A 211 17.93 42.18 -138.94
CA LEU A 211 18.93 41.54 -139.80
C LEU A 211 18.41 40.35 -140.62
N PHE A 212 17.14 39.95 -140.45
CA PHE A 212 16.44 38.93 -141.23
C PHE A 212 15.10 39.48 -141.74
#